data_AF-A0A5D3WGS8-F1
#
_entry.id   AF-A0A5D3WGS8-F1
#
_cell.length_a   1.000
_cell.length_b   1.000
_cell.length_c   1.000
_cell.angle_alpha   90.00
_cell.angle_beta   90.00
_cell.angle_gamma   90.00
#
_symmetry.space_group_name_H-M   'P 1'
#
loop_
_entity.id
_entity.type
_entity.pdbx_description
1 polymer ?
#
loop_
_entity_poly.entity_id
_entity_poly.type
_entity_poly.pdbx_seq_one_letter_code
_entity_poly.pdbx_strand_id
1 'polypeptide(L)'
;MAGRQLEDYVMTYFNPDLSALDRFNIISRLVCQDEVAVSLLEKLISSAEHYFSKVVEMETRVRLARLRIDGEELRELTEVLDKNRTMAHEALISDLHVFNRYLMKNYEDAPVGGIFSKDPDAIRNRVAVADWAGELLAAIYQERRK
;
A
#
# COMPACT_ATOMS: atom_id res chain seq x y z
N MET A 1 28.81 -13.61 -5.66
CA MET A 1 28.25 -14.25 -6.86
C MET A 1 26.78 -14.66 -6.72
N ALA A 2 26.21 -14.76 -5.52
CA ALA A 2 24.77 -15.04 -5.32
C ALA A 2 23.83 -13.86 -5.63
N GLY A 3 24.31 -12.60 -5.61
CA GLY A 3 23.48 -11.41 -5.85
C GLY A 3 23.01 -11.24 -7.30
N ARG A 4 23.87 -11.51 -8.29
CA ARG A 4 23.53 -11.37 -9.72
C ARG A 4 22.47 -12.37 -10.21
N GLN A 5 22.49 -13.60 -9.70
CA GLN A 5 21.47 -14.59 -10.05
C GLN A 5 20.09 -14.28 -9.46
N LEU A 6 20.04 -13.59 -8.31
CA LEU A 6 18.79 -13.12 -7.71
C LEU A 6 18.23 -11.92 -8.50
N GLU A 7 19.10 -10.97 -8.88
CA GLU A 7 18.74 -9.82 -9.73
C GLU A 7 18.21 -10.28 -11.10
N ASP A 8 18.88 -11.23 -11.76
CA ASP A 8 18.44 -11.76 -13.06
C ASP A 8 17.11 -12.54 -12.94
N TYR A 9 16.86 -13.24 -11.82
CA TYR A 9 15.60 -13.94 -11.56
C TYR A 9 14.44 -12.97 -11.27
N VAL A 10 14.69 -11.94 -10.45
CA VAL A 10 13.70 -10.88 -10.19
C VAL A 10 13.37 -10.16 -11.49
N MET A 11 14.35 -9.83 -12.33
CA MET A 11 14.12 -9.18 -13.63
C MET A 11 13.39 -10.05 -14.66
N THR A 12 13.41 -11.38 -14.53
CA THR A 12 12.72 -12.29 -15.46
C THR A 12 11.22 -12.43 -15.14
N TYR A 13 10.79 -12.12 -13.91
CA TYR A 13 9.39 -12.33 -13.46
C TYR A 13 8.74 -11.15 -12.72
N PHE A 14 9.50 -10.09 -12.41
CA PHE A 14 8.97 -8.78 -12.06
C PHE A 14 8.71 -8.03 -13.35
N ASN A 15 7.44 -7.79 -13.68
CA ASN A 15 7.10 -6.92 -14.79
C ASN A 15 6.98 -5.47 -14.27
N PRO A 16 7.97 -4.59 -14.53
CA PRO A 16 7.93 -3.19 -14.09
C PRO A 16 6.85 -2.37 -14.81
N ASP A 17 6.32 -2.87 -15.93
CA ASP A 17 5.32 -2.17 -16.73
C ASP A 17 3.89 -2.36 -16.18
N LEU A 18 3.68 -3.29 -15.22
CA LEU A 18 2.37 -3.49 -14.61
C LEU A 18 2.09 -2.40 -13.57
N SER A 19 1.03 -1.62 -13.81
CA SER A 19 0.57 -0.62 -12.85
C SER A 19 0.05 -1.27 -11.55
N ALA A 20 -0.12 -0.46 -10.50
CA ALA A 20 -0.75 -0.93 -9.26
C ALA A 20 -2.15 -1.50 -9.51
N LEU A 21 -2.91 -0.91 -10.42
CA LEU A 21 -4.25 -1.38 -10.77
C LEU A 21 -4.23 -2.66 -11.60
N ASP A 22 -3.29 -2.80 -12.54
CA ASP A 22 -3.14 -4.05 -13.31
C ASP A 22 -2.83 -5.23 -12.38
N ARG A 23 -1.90 -5.03 -11.43
CA ARG A 23 -1.59 -6.05 -10.42
C ARG A 23 -2.77 -6.38 -9.53
N PHE A 24 -3.50 -5.36 -9.07
CA PHE A 24 -4.73 -5.56 -8.30
C PHE A 24 -5.75 -6.41 -9.07
N ASN A 25 -5.95 -6.13 -10.36
CA ASN A 25 -6.89 -6.86 -11.21
C ASN A 25 -6.45 -8.31 -11.46
N ILE A 26 -5.17 -8.54 -11.74
CA ILE A 26 -4.60 -9.89 -11.91
C ILE A 26 -4.81 -10.70 -10.62
N ILE A 27 -4.44 -10.14 -9.48
CA ILE A 27 -4.51 -10.85 -8.19
C ILE A 27 -5.95 -11.08 -7.76
N SER A 28 -6.82 -10.09 -7.92
CA SER A 28 -8.26 -10.24 -7.60
C SER A 28 -8.89 -11.39 -8.38
N ARG A 29 -8.51 -11.58 -9.65
CA ARG A 29 -8.96 -12.72 -10.46
C ARG A 29 -8.35 -14.04 -9.98
N LEU A 30 -7.05 -14.03 -9.68
CA LEU A 30 -6.32 -15.20 -9.20
C LEU A 30 -6.91 -15.76 -7.90
N VAL A 31 -7.31 -14.88 -6.97
CA VAL A 31 -7.77 -15.27 -5.63
C VAL A 31 -9.29 -15.34 -5.48
N CYS A 32 -10.08 -15.06 -6.53
CA CYS A 32 -11.52 -14.83 -6.40
C CYS A 32 -12.36 -16.00 -5.86
N GLN A 33 -11.83 -17.23 -5.85
CA GLN A 33 -12.50 -18.42 -5.32
C GLN A 33 -11.99 -18.85 -3.93
N ASP A 34 -11.02 -18.13 -3.38
CA ASP A 34 -10.44 -18.40 -2.06
C ASP A 34 -10.90 -17.33 -1.07
N GLU A 35 -11.87 -17.69 -0.24
CA GLU A 35 -12.47 -16.78 0.74
C GLU A 35 -11.43 -16.19 1.71
N VAL A 36 -10.38 -16.94 2.05
CA VAL A 36 -9.33 -16.46 2.95
C VAL A 36 -8.50 -15.39 2.25
N ALA A 37 -8.08 -15.65 1.01
CA ALA A 37 -7.34 -14.68 0.23
C ALA A 37 -8.15 -13.41 -0.07
N VAL A 38 -9.44 -13.55 -0.41
CA VAL A 38 -10.35 -12.42 -0.62
C VAL A 38 -10.48 -11.58 0.65
N SER A 39 -10.70 -12.21 1.81
CA SER A 39 -10.81 -11.49 3.09
C SER A 39 -9.51 -10.76 3.46
N LEU A 40 -8.34 -11.36 3.20
CA LEU A 40 -7.05 -10.71 3.41
C LEU A 40 -6.83 -9.53 2.45
N LEU A 41 -7.27 -9.66 1.20
CA LEU A 41 -7.21 -8.58 0.21
C LEU A 41 -8.11 -7.42 0.61
N GLU A 42 -9.37 -7.68 0.99
CA GLU A 42 -10.30 -6.67 1.48
C GLU A 42 -9.73 -5.91 2.69
N LYS A 43 -9.13 -6.65 3.64
CA LYS A 43 -8.47 -6.05 4.80
C LYS A 43 -7.31 -5.14 4.38
N LEU A 44 -6.47 -5.58 3.44
CA LEU A 44 -5.37 -4.77 2.91
C LEU A 44 -5.87 -3.48 2.27
N ILE A 45 -6.90 -3.54 1.42
CA ILE A 45 -7.48 -2.36 0.79
C ILE A 45 -8.08 -1.42 1.84
N SER A 46 -8.78 -1.94 2.85
CA SER A 46 -9.30 -1.13 3.95
C SER A 46 -8.19 -0.43 4.74
N SER A 47 -7.06 -1.10 5.00
CA SER A 47 -5.90 -0.48 5.65
C SER A 47 -5.25 0.60 4.78
N ALA A 48 -5.22 0.43 3.45
CA ALA A 48 -4.75 1.45 2.51
C ALA A 48 -5.66 2.68 2.52
N GLU A 49 -6.98 2.49 2.46
CA GLU A 49 -7.97 3.56 2.57
C GLU A 49 -7.87 4.31 3.91
N HIS A 50 -7.68 3.56 5.00
CA HIS A 50 -7.52 4.15 6.33
C HIS A 50 -6.27 5.03 6.39
N TYR A 51 -5.13 4.53 5.91
CA TYR A 51 -3.90 5.31 5.81
C TYR A 51 -4.09 6.57 4.96
N PHE A 52 -4.67 6.44 3.76
CA PHE A 52 -4.95 7.56 2.87
C PHE A 52 -5.82 8.62 3.56
N SER A 53 -6.87 8.20 4.27
CA SER A 53 -7.74 9.12 5.03
C SER A 53 -6.98 9.90 6.10
N LYS A 54 -6.03 9.27 6.81
CA LYS A 54 -5.21 9.91 7.84
C LYS A 54 -4.21 10.91 7.28
N VAL A 55 -3.64 10.63 6.10
CA VAL A 55 -2.82 11.59 5.37
C VAL A 55 -3.64 12.82 4.99
N VAL A 56 -4.81 12.64 4.37
CA VAL A 56 -5.68 13.75 3.97
C VAL A 56 -6.16 14.56 5.19
N GLU A 57 -6.56 13.89 6.27
CA GLU A 57 -6.95 14.50 7.53
C GLU A 57 -5.82 15.36 8.10
N MET A 58 -4.61 14.81 8.19
CA MET A 58 -3.43 15.50 8.69
C MET A 58 -3.11 16.74 7.87
N GLU A 59 -2.94 16.58 6.55
CA GLU A 59 -2.58 17.67 5.63
C GLU A 59 -3.61 18.81 5.66
N THR A 60 -4.89 18.46 5.68
CA THR A 60 -5.98 19.45 5.71
C THR A 60 -6.04 20.16 7.05
N ARG A 61 -5.96 19.43 8.17
CA ARG A 61 -6.07 20.02 9.51
C ARG A 61 -4.88 20.89 9.85
N VAL A 62 -3.65 20.45 9.57
CA VAL A 62 -2.44 21.27 9.79
C VAL A 62 -2.52 22.55 8.97
N ARG A 63 -2.93 22.48 7.70
CA ARG A 63 -3.07 23.66 6.83
C ARG A 63 -4.10 24.66 7.35
N LEU A 64 -5.26 24.19 7.79
CA LEU A 64 -6.31 25.07 8.32
C LEU A 64 -5.99 25.60 9.72
N ALA A 65 -5.32 24.81 10.56
CA ALA A 65 -4.93 25.20 11.91
C ALA A 65 -3.95 26.39 11.90
N ARG A 66 -2.99 26.41 10.96
CA ARG A 66 -2.05 27.53 10.75
C ARG A 66 -2.72 28.90 10.56
N LEU A 67 -4.01 28.94 10.25
CA LEU A 67 -4.77 30.18 10.07
C LEU A 67 -5.32 30.76 11.39
N ARG A 68 -5.34 29.99 12.48
CA ARG A 68 -6.15 30.32 13.66
C ARG A 68 -5.55 29.99 15.03
N ILE A 69 -4.61 29.04 15.13
CA ILE A 69 -3.99 28.66 16.42
C ILE A 69 -2.52 29.05 16.47
N ASP A 70 -2.00 29.19 17.69
CA ASP A 70 -0.60 29.55 17.92
C ASP A 70 0.38 28.38 17.68
N GLY A 71 1.68 28.65 17.86
CA GLY A 71 2.73 27.68 17.55
C GLY A 71 2.74 26.45 18.45
N GLU A 72 2.32 26.56 19.72
CA GLU A 72 2.35 25.44 20.66
C GLU A 72 1.14 24.55 20.45
N GLU A 73 -0.06 25.13 20.34
CA GLU A 73 -1.27 24.38 20.00
C GLU A 73 -1.13 23.68 18.63
N LEU A 74 -0.47 24.33 17.67
CA LEU A 74 -0.17 23.73 16.36
C LEU A 74 0.78 22.54 16.46
N ARG A 75 1.78 22.62 17.35
CA ARG A 75 2.74 21.54 17.59
C ARG A 75 2.03 20.32 18.16
N GLU A 76 1.24 20.50 19.22
CA GLU A 76 0.46 19.42 19.85
C GLU A 76 -0.50 18.75 18.86
N LEU A 77 -1.25 19.55 18.08
CA LEU A 77 -2.13 19.03 17.04
C LEU A 77 -1.37 18.20 16.01
N THR A 78 -0.22 18.70 15.55
CA THR A 78 0.60 18.02 14.53
C THR A 78 1.13 16.69 15.07
N GLU A 79 1.59 16.65 16.33
CA GLU A 79 2.08 15.43 16.98
C GLU A 79 0.99 14.35 17.07
N VAL A 80 -0.23 14.72 17.46
CA VAL A 80 -1.38 13.79 17.51
C VAL A 80 -1.72 13.24 16.13
N LEU A 81 -1.76 14.10 15.11
CA LEU A 81 -2.07 13.69 13.73
C LEU A 81 -0.97 12.80 13.15
N ASP A 82 0.30 13.12 13.40
CA ASP A 82 1.45 12.35 12.92
C ASP A 82 1.49 10.94 13.55
N LYS A 83 1.18 10.84 14.86
CA LYS A 83 1.04 9.56 15.55
C LYS A 83 -0.06 8.70 14.93
N ASN A 84 -1.22 9.28 14.67
CA ASN A 84 -2.35 8.58 14.04
C ASN A 84 -2.00 8.10 12.63
N ARG A 85 -1.35 8.96 11.82
CA ARG A 85 -0.87 8.60 10.47
C ARG A 85 0.14 7.45 10.54
N THR A 86 1.07 7.49 11.49
CA THR A 86 2.11 6.46 11.66
C THR A 86 1.50 5.12 12.04
N MET A 87 0.54 5.09 12.98
CA MET A 87 -0.17 3.85 13.34
C MET A 87 -0.92 3.26 12.14
N ALA A 88 -1.61 4.08 11.35
CA ALA A 88 -2.31 3.61 10.15
C ALA A 88 -1.34 3.07 9.09
N HIS A 89 -0.16 3.69 8.94
CA HIS A 89 0.87 3.23 8.01
C HIS A 89 1.45 1.87 8.43
N GLU A 90 1.70 1.67 9.72
CA GLU A 90 2.20 0.39 10.23
C GLU A 90 1.18 -0.74 10.04
N ALA A 91 -0.12 -0.44 10.21
CA ALA A 91 -1.18 -1.39 9.89
C ALA A 91 -1.20 -1.76 8.39
N LEU A 92 -1.12 -0.77 7.50
CA LEU A 92 -1.01 -0.99 6.05
C LEU A 92 0.17 -1.89 5.69
N ILE A 93 1.38 -1.59 6.19
CA ILE A 93 2.58 -2.39 5.92
C ILE A 93 2.40 -3.83 6.43
N SER A 94 1.85 -3.99 7.63
CA SER A 94 1.59 -5.30 8.22
C SER A 94 0.64 -6.14 7.36
N ASP A 95 -0.51 -5.57 6.97
CA ASP A 95 -1.50 -6.27 6.15
C ASP A 95 -0.97 -6.56 4.74
N LEU A 96 -0.17 -5.66 4.15
CA LEU A 96 0.50 -5.89 2.87
C LEU A 96 1.41 -7.12 2.94
N HIS A 97 2.21 -7.21 4.00
CA HIS A 97 3.08 -8.38 4.20
C HIS A 97 2.30 -9.66 4.49
N VAL A 98 1.22 -9.60 5.29
CA VAL A 98 0.37 -10.77 5.55
C VAL A 98 -0.23 -11.30 4.26
N PHE A 99 -0.84 -10.42 3.47
CA PHE A 99 -1.44 -10.80 2.20
C PHE A 99 -0.41 -11.35 1.21
N ASN A 100 0.71 -10.65 1.01
CA ASN A 100 1.76 -11.12 0.10
C ASN A 100 2.36 -12.45 0.54
N ARG A 101 2.57 -12.69 1.84
CA ARG A 101 3.04 -14.01 2.31
C ARG A 101 2.03 -15.11 2.03
N TYR A 102 0.75 -14.84 2.21
CA TYR A 102 -0.30 -15.79 1.88
C TYR A 102 -0.32 -16.08 0.37
N LEU A 103 -0.26 -15.04 -0.46
CA LEU A 103 -0.25 -15.12 -1.91
C LEU A 103 0.93 -15.97 -2.42
N MET A 104 2.16 -15.62 -2.02
CA MET A 104 3.38 -16.31 -2.47
C MET A 104 3.48 -17.76 -1.98
N LYS A 105 2.74 -18.13 -0.92
CA LYS A 105 2.74 -19.50 -0.40
C LYS A 105 1.75 -20.41 -1.13
N ASN A 106 0.60 -19.86 -1.54
CA ASN A 106 -0.52 -20.67 -2.03
C ASN A 106 -0.73 -20.58 -3.54
N TYR A 107 -0.07 -19.63 -4.22
CA TYR A 107 -0.27 -19.38 -5.65
C TYR A 107 1.08 -19.31 -6.37
N GLU A 108 1.40 -20.34 -7.14
CA GLU A 108 2.63 -20.40 -7.95
C GLU A 108 2.63 -19.35 -9.07
N ASP A 109 1.44 -19.02 -9.60
CA ASP A 109 1.24 -18.02 -10.65
C ASP A 109 1.23 -16.57 -10.13
N ALA A 110 1.48 -16.36 -8.83
CA ALA A 110 1.53 -15.02 -8.26
C ALA A 110 2.72 -14.21 -8.85
N PRO A 111 2.50 -12.94 -9.25
CA PRO A 111 3.60 -12.08 -9.70
C PRO A 111 4.69 -11.93 -8.62
N VAL A 112 5.95 -11.82 -9.02
CA VAL A 112 7.04 -11.50 -8.08
C VAL A 112 6.78 -10.16 -7.40
N GLY A 113 6.87 -10.14 -6.07
CA GLY A 113 6.46 -8.99 -5.24
C GLY A 113 4.97 -8.99 -4.85
N GLY A 114 4.20 -9.96 -5.33
CA GLY A 114 2.77 -10.08 -5.06
C GLY A 114 2.00 -8.86 -5.57
N ILE A 115 1.13 -8.30 -4.72
CA ILE A 115 0.29 -7.15 -5.07
C ILE A 115 1.06 -5.83 -5.13
N PHE A 116 2.23 -5.78 -4.51
CA PHE A 116 3.09 -4.61 -4.53
C PHE A 116 3.70 -4.47 -5.92
N SER A 117 3.35 -3.40 -6.64
CA SER A 117 3.78 -3.19 -8.03
C SER A 117 5.12 -2.50 -8.18
N LYS A 118 5.70 -2.00 -7.09
CA LYS A 118 7.06 -1.46 -7.10
C LYS A 118 8.09 -2.57 -6.90
N ASP A 119 9.36 -2.19 -6.95
CA ASP A 119 10.48 -3.08 -6.65
C ASP A 119 10.20 -3.92 -5.38
N PRO A 120 10.23 -5.27 -5.46
CA PRO A 120 9.99 -6.14 -4.32
C PRO A 120 10.89 -5.84 -3.10
N ASP A 121 12.11 -5.37 -3.30
CA ASP A 121 13.01 -5.01 -2.21
C ASP A 121 12.59 -3.71 -1.51
N ALA A 122 11.85 -2.84 -2.22
CA ALA A 122 11.29 -1.61 -1.68
C ALA A 122 10.04 -1.82 -0.81
N ILE A 123 9.53 -3.05 -0.67
CA ILE A 123 8.35 -3.33 0.18
C ILE A 123 8.58 -2.99 1.66
N ARG A 124 9.84 -2.91 2.09
CA ARG A 124 10.24 -2.48 3.45
C ARG A 124 10.40 -0.95 3.58
N ASN A 125 10.44 -0.25 2.45
CA ASN A 125 10.51 1.20 2.42
C ASN A 125 9.11 1.78 2.65
N ARG A 126 8.92 2.42 3.81
CA ARG A 126 7.66 3.08 4.21
C ARG A 126 7.16 4.04 3.11
N VAL A 127 8.04 4.84 2.52
CA VAL A 127 7.63 5.80 1.47
C VAL A 127 7.10 5.07 0.24
N ALA A 128 7.79 4.02 -0.21
CA ALA A 128 7.35 3.26 -1.38
C ALA A 128 6.00 2.57 -1.17
N VAL A 129 5.70 2.09 0.05
CA VAL A 129 4.39 1.52 0.39
C VAL A 129 3.30 2.59 0.39
N ALA A 130 3.58 3.77 0.96
CA ALA A 130 2.65 4.90 0.93
C ALA A 130 2.32 5.35 -0.50
N ASP A 131 3.34 5.49 -1.35
CA ASP A 131 3.20 5.89 -2.76
C ASP A 131 2.38 4.85 -3.54
N TRP A 132 2.69 3.56 -3.37
CA TRP A 132 1.93 2.47 -3.98
C TRP A 132 0.45 2.49 -3.57
N ALA A 133 0.15 2.68 -2.29
CA ALA A 133 -1.22 2.74 -1.80
C ALA A 133 -1.97 3.95 -2.39
N GLY A 134 -1.31 5.11 -2.47
CA GLY A 134 -1.86 6.30 -3.11
C GLY A 134 -2.15 6.09 -4.60
N GLU A 135 -1.21 5.49 -5.34
CA GLU A 135 -1.39 5.16 -6.76
C GLU A 135 -2.55 4.19 -6.99
N LEU A 136 -2.62 3.12 -6.20
CA LEU A 136 -3.68 2.12 -6.32
C LEU A 136 -5.07 2.75 -6.08
N LEU A 137 -5.25 3.47 -4.97
CA LEU A 137 -6.54 4.06 -4.62
C LEU A 137 -6.95 5.16 -5.61
N ALA A 138 -6.00 5.96 -6.09
CA ALA A 138 -6.26 6.96 -7.12
C ALA A 138 -6.74 6.30 -8.42
N ALA A 139 -6.10 5.22 -8.85
CA ALA A 139 -6.48 4.48 -10.05
C ALA A 139 -7.88 3.84 -9.91
N ILE A 140 -8.17 3.20 -8.76
CA ILE A 140 -9.51 2.66 -8.46
C ILE A 140 -10.58 3.77 -8.55
N TYR A 141 -10.31 4.95 -7.97
CA TYR A 141 -11.24 6.08 -8.03
C TYR A 141 -11.45 6.58 -9.47
N GLN A 142 -10.40 6.62 -10.28
CA GLN A 142 -10.45 7.06 -11.68
C GLN A 142 -11.28 6.11 -12.57
N GLU A 143 -11.19 4.79 -12.33
CA GLU A 143 -11.94 3.77 -13.10
C GLU A 143 -13.35 3.47 -12.56
N ARG A 144 -13.81 4.18 -11.52
CA ARG A 144 -15.13 3.95 -10.92
C ARG A 144 -16.25 3.97 -11.97
N ARG A 145 -17.25 3.10 -11.77
CA ARG A 145 -18.47 3.08 -12.59
C ARG A 145 -19.16 4.45 -12.50
N LYS A 146 -19.54 5.00 -13.66
CA LYS A 146 -20.29 6.26 -13.78
C LYS A 146 -21.79 6.02 -13.69
#